data_AF-A0A251TQG6-F1
#
_entry.id   AF-A0A251TQG6-F1
#
_cell.length_a   1.000
_cell.length_b   1.000
_cell.length_c   1.000
_cell.angle_alpha   90.00
_cell.angle_beta   90.00
_cell.angle_gamma   90.00
#
_symmetry.space_group_name_H-M   'P 1'
#
loop_
_entity.id
_entity.type
_entity.pdbx_description
1 polymer ?
#
loop_
_entity_poly.entity_id
_entity_poly.type
_entity_poly.pdbx_seq_one_letter_code
_entity_poly.pdbx_strand_id
1 'polypeptide(L)'
;MSIQILFSFLFLLVASSSYASVQDFCVADLSQSDTPSGFPCKDVKKVSVSDFVYSGLAAAGNTSNLIKAAVTPAFTAQFPGVNGLGISTARLDLAVGGVIPMHTHPGGSELLVVIEGTICAGFISSANTVYFKTLKKGDIMLFPQGLLHFQINSGKGAALAIVSFSSPVPGLQITDFALFANDLPTEIVAATTFLDPATIKKLKGVLGGTN
;
A
#
# COMPACT_ATOMS: atom_id res chain seq x y z
N MET A 1 -43.54 -28.76 15.58
CA MET A 1 -42.28 -28.31 16.20
C MET A 1 -41.21 -28.14 15.12
N SER A 2 -41.42 -27.29 14.11
CA SER A 2 -40.48 -27.12 12.98
C SER A 2 -40.46 -25.72 12.35
N ILE A 3 -41.11 -24.72 12.95
CA ILE A 3 -41.11 -23.33 12.45
C ILE A 3 -40.33 -22.37 13.38
N GLN A 4 -40.14 -22.71 14.65
CA GLN A 4 -39.36 -21.89 15.58
C GLN A 4 -37.84 -21.98 15.38
N ILE A 5 -37.34 -23.05 14.76
CA ILE A 5 -35.89 -23.24 14.54
C ILE A 5 -35.39 -22.40 13.36
N LEU A 6 -36.24 -22.08 12.38
CA LEU A 6 -35.86 -21.30 11.21
C LEU A 6 -35.70 -19.80 11.53
N PHE A 7 -36.44 -19.28 12.51
CA PHE A 7 -36.31 -17.88 12.95
C PHE A 7 -35.08 -17.63 13.81
N SER A 8 -34.57 -18.64 14.53
CA SER A 8 -33.35 -18.49 15.34
C SER A 8 -32.06 -18.49 14.52
N PHE A 9 -32.06 -19.06 13.31
CA PHE A 9 -30.90 -19.00 12.41
C PHE A 9 -30.85 -17.70 11.58
N LEU A 10 -31.97 -17.01 11.42
CA LEU A 10 -32.02 -15.73 10.68
C LEU A 10 -31.58 -14.53 11.54
N PHE A 11 -31.57 -14.65 12.87
CA PHE A 11 -31.14 -13.59 13.79
C PHE A 11 -29.61 -13.55 14.03
N LEU A 12 -28.86 -14.54 13.54
CA LEU A 12 -27.38 -14.53 13.58
C LEU A 12 -26.73 -13.87 12.36
N LEU A 13 -27.53 -13.43 11.38
CA LEU A 13 -27.07 -12.71 10.19
C LEU A 13 -27.09 -11.18 10.36
N VAL A 14 -27.31 -10.68 11.58
CA VAL A 14 -27.30 -9.23 11.90
C VAL A 14 -26.38 -8.95 13.09
N ALA A 15 -25.08 -9.25 12.93
CA ALA A 15 -24.00 -8.65 13.75
C ALA A 15 -22.63 -8.82 13.05
N SER A 16 -22.57 -8.61 11.74
CA SER A 16 -21.35 -8.13 11.10
C SER A 16 -21.53 -6.69 10.63
N SER A 17 -22.36 -5.91 11.32
CA SER A 17 -21.85 -4.61 11.72
C SER A 17 -20.64 -4.93 12.55
N SER A 18 -19.45 -4.68 12.00
CA SER A 18 -18.24 -4.43 12.77
C SER A 18 -18.63 -4.00 14.17
N TYR A 19 -17.98 -4.54 15.20
CA TYR A 19 -17.80 -3.74 16.41
C TYR A 19 -17.05 -2.48 15.93
N ALA A 20 -17.79 -1.53 15.34
CA ALA A 20 -17.45 -0.15 15.23
C ALA A 20 -17.34 0.20 16.70
N SER A 21 -16.11 0.06 17.21
CA SER A 21 -15.82 0.43 18.57
C SER A 21 -16.43 1.81 18.74
N VAL A 22 -17.31 1.96 19.73
CA VAL A 22 -17.99 3.21 20.10
C VAL A 22 -16.95 4.14 20.76
N GLN A 23 -15.76 4.20 20.16
CA GLN A 23 -14.55 4.85 20.64
C GLN A 23 -14.13 5.77 19.51
N ASP A 24 -13.96 7.05 19.83
CA ASP A 24 -13.60 8.07 18.83
C ASP A 24 -12.25 7.75 18.15
N PHE A 25 -11.34 7.07 18.87
CA PHE A 25 -10.02 6.70 18.39
C PHE A 25 -9.44 5.49 19.15
N CYS A 26 -8.44 4.84 18.54
CA CYS A 26 -7.60 3.82 19.16
C CYS A 26 -6.15 4.05 18.70
N VAL A 27 -5.43 4.98 19.34
CA VAL A 27 -4.01 5.23 19.03
C VAL A 27 -3.22 3.94 19.24
N ALA A 28 -2.48 3.47 18.23
CA ALA A 28 -1.71 2.23 18.34
C ALA A 28 -0.66 2.30 19.46
N ASP A 29 -0.61 1.26 20.28
CA ASP A 29 0.50 1.00 21.19
C ASP A 29 1.60 0.23 20.47
N LEU A 30 2.55 0.97 19.91
CA LEU A 30 3.69 0.38 19.17
C LEU A 30 4.67 -0.41 20.06
N SER A 31 4.50 -0.41 21.40
CA SER A 31 5.29 -1.28 22.29
C SER A 31 4.78 -2.72 22.32
N GLN A 32 3.58 -2.96 21.79
CA GLN A 32 2.97 -4.28 21.66
C GLN A 32 3.05 -4.78 20.23
N SER A 33 2.90 -6.10 20.07
CA SER A 33 2.86 -6.71 18.74
C SER A 33 1.60 -6.33 17.99
N ASP A 34 1.75 -6.13 16.68
CA ASP A 34 0.62 -6.05 15.75
C ASP A 34 -0.19 -7.36 15.74
N THR A 35 -1.46 -7.26 15.42
CA THR A 35 -2.37 -8.40 15.27
C THR A 35 -3.03 -8.38 13.90
N PRO A 36 -3.69 -9.46 13.44
CA PRO A 36 -4.47 -9.41 12.20
C PRO A 36 -5.56 -8.32 12.17
N SER A 37 -5.96 -7.80 13.34
CA SER A 37 -6.94 -6.72 13.49
C SER A 37 -6.29 -5.34 13.71
N GLY A 38 -4.96 -5.24 13.63
CA GLY A 38 -4.18 -4.04 13.96
C GLY A 38 -3.59 -4.06 15.37
N PHE A 39 -3.02 -2.93 15.79
CA PHE A 39 -2.36 -2.81 17.08
C PHE A 39 -3.35 -2.65 18.24
N PRO A 40 -3.04 -3.19 19.43
CA PRO A 40 -3.71 -2.80 20.67
C PRO A 40 -3.68 -1.27 20.88
N CYS A 41 -4.70 -0.73 21.55
CA CYS A 41 -4.76 0.71 21.82
C CYS A 41 -3.87 1.10 23.00
N LYS A 42 -3.22 2.25 22.89
CA LYS A 42 -2.57 2.99 23.99
C LYS A 42 -3.61 3.36 25.05
N ASP A 43 -3.21 3.36 26.33
CA ASP A 43 -4.05 3.90 27.41
C ASP A 43 -4.42 5.37 27.11
N VAL A 44 -5.71 5.68 27.13
CA VAL A 44 -6.27 7.01 26.85
C VAL A 44 -5.62 8.09 27.74
N LYS A 45 -5.23 7.77 28.97
CA LYS A 45 -4.53 8.71 29.87
C LYS A 45 -3.14 9.11 29.38
N LYS A 46 -2.55 8.34 28.46
CA LYS A 46 -1.25 8.60 27.83
C LYS A 46 -1.39 9.19 26.43
N VAL A 47 -2.61 9.33 25.91
CA VAL A 47 -2.86 9.95 24.61
C VAL A 47 -2.76 11.46 24.73
N SER A 48 -2.18 12.10 23.71
CA SER A 48 -2.09 13.55 23.61
C SER A 48 -2.24 14.03 22.17
N VAL A 49 -2.32 15.34 21.96
CA VAL A 49 -2.43 15.94 20.62
C VAL A 49 -1.32 15.50 19.66
N SER A 50 -0.12 15.18 20.16
CA SER A 50 0.98 14.71 19.32
C SER A 50 0.71 13.35 18.69
N ASP A 51 -0.18 12.53 19.26
CA ASP A 51 -0.56 11.24 18.67
C ASP A 51 -1.47 11.42 17.42
N PHE A 52 -2.00 12.63 17.19
CA PHE A 52 -2.89 12.98 16.09
C PHE A 52 -2.25 13.90 15.03
N VAL A 53 -0.96 14.21 15.17
CA VAL A 53 -0.23 15.08 14.24
C VAL A 53 1.03 14.37 13.75
N TYR A 54 1.21 14.29 12.44
CA TYR A 54 2.40 13.71 11.82
C TYR A 54 3.07 14.70 10.87
N SER A 55 4.30 15.09 11.21
CA SER A 55 5.08 16.07 10.42
C SER A 55 6.12 15.41 9.50
N GLY A 56 6.19 14.07 9.47
CA GLY A 56 7.23 13.35 8.72
C GLY A 56 7.16 13.52 7.19
N LEU A 57 6.03 13.99 6.66
CA LEU A 57 5.85 14.23 5.22
C LEU A 57 6.39 15.59 4.74
N ALA A 58 6.87 16.44 5.66
CA ALA A 58 7.33 17.78 5.32
C ALA A 58 8.60 17.78 4.45
N ALA A 59 9.48 16.81 4.65
CA ALA A 59 10.76 16.70 3.93
C ALA A 59 10.65 15.73 2.74
N ALA A 60 11.42 16.03 1.70
CA ALA A 60 11.59 15.12 0.57
C ALA A 60 12.41 13.88 0.99
N GLY A 61 12.01 12.70 0.51
CA GLY A 61 12.79 11.48 0.66
C GLY A 61 14.04 11.45 -0.24
N ASN A 62 14.99 10.58 0.09
CA ASN A 62 16.23 10.44 -0.68
C ASN A 62 16.00 9.64 -1.97
N THR A 63 16.03 10.32 -3.12
CA THR A 63 15.89 9.71 -4.45
C THR A 63 17.22 9.31 -5.09
N SER A 64 18.35 9.34 -4.37
CA SER A 64 19.66 8.91 -4.88
C SER A 64 19.85 7.40 -4.72
N ASN A 65 18.97 6.62 -5.37
CA ASN A 65 18.93 5.17 -5.29
C ASN A 65 18.56 4.55 -6.66
N LEU A 66 18.56 3.22 -6.75
CA LEU A 66 18.35 2.49 -8.01
C LEU A 66 17.05 2.88 -8.73
N ILE A 67 15.96 3.03 -7.99
CA ILE A 67 14.63 3.36 -8.54
C ILE A 67 14.40 4.87 -8.67
N LYS A 68 15.36 5.68 -8.20
CA LYS A 68 15.32 7.15 -8.19
C LYS A 68 14.04 7.73 -7.56
N ALA A 69 13.54 7.05 -6.54
CA ALA A 69 12.27 7.35 -5.90
C ALA A 69 12.37 7.16 -4.39
N ALA A 70 11.50 7.83 -3.64
CA ALA A 70 11.34 7.61 -2.21
C ALA A 70 9.86 7.64 -1.83
N VAL A 71 9.47 6.71 -0.96
CA VAL A 71 8.14 6.66 -0.35
C VAL A 71 8.30 6.91 1.14
N THR A 72 7.67 7.97 1.66
CA THR A 72 7.66 8.29 3.09
C THR A 72 6.26 7.99 3.65
N PRO A 73 6.09 6.86 4.36
CA PRO A 73 4.78 6.43 4.85
C PRO A 73 4.35 7.17 6.12
N ALA A 74 3.05 7.40 6.23
CA ALA A 74 2.35 7.77 7.46
C ALA A 74 1.25 6.72 7.74
N PHE A 75 1.66 5.46 7.82
CA PHE A 75 0.82 4.31 8.18
C PHE A 75 0.80 4.16 9.70
N THR A 76 0.05 3.19 10.26
CA THR A 76 -0.01 2.97 11.72
C THR A 76 1.36 2.93 12.39
N ALA A 77 2.37 2.31 11.76
CA ALA A 77 3.71 2.18 12.32
C ALA A 77 4.48 3.51 12.43
N GLN A 78 4.14 4.53 11.63
CA GLN A 78 4.76 5.86 11.68
C GLN A 78 3.84 6.91 12.30
N PHE A 79 2.53 6.73 12.13
CA PHE A 79 1.48 7.61 12.62
C PHE A 79 0.42 6.81 13.37
N PRO A 80 0.66 6.47 14.65
CA PRO A 80 -0.22 5.61 15.45
C PRO A 80 -1.67 6.05 15.55
N GLY A 81 -1.95 7.36 15.37
CA GLY A 81 -3.29 7.92 15.42
C GLY A 81 -4.23 7.42 14.33
N VAL A 82 -3.73 6.86 13.21
CA VAL A 82 -4.61 6.30 12.17
C VAL A 82 -5.10 4.88 12.45
N ASN A 83 -4.60 4.24 13.50
CA ASN A 83 -4.93 2.85 13.81
C ASN A 83 -6.44 2.64 13.98
N GLY A 84 -6.97 1.64 13.28
CA GLY A 84 -8.40 1.31 13.27
C GLY A 84 -9.31 2.29 12.51
N LEU A 85 -8.80 3.41 11.98
CA LEU A 85 -9.63 4.45 11.32
C LEU A 85 -9.86 4.22 9.82
N GLY A 86 -9.30 3.16 9.24
CA GLY A 86 -9.52 2.82 7.83
C GLY A 86 -8.82 3.75 6.84
N ILE A 87 -7.88 4.59 7.27
CA ILE A 87 -7.19 5.55 6.40
C ILE A 87 -5.70 5.63 6.72
N SER A 88 -4.88 5.99 5.73
CA SER A 88 -3.51 6.46 5.93
C SER A 88 -3.05 7.29 4.73
N THR A 89 -1.81 7.76 4.75
CA THR A 89 -1.23 8.52 3.63
C THR A 89 0.27 8.25 3.52
N ALA A 90 0.86 8.60 2.38
CA ALA A 90 2.30 8.64 2.18
C ALA A 90 2.67 9.79 1.23
N ARG A 91 3.93 10.20 1.30
CA ARG A 91 4.56 11.11 0.35
C ARG A 91 5.39 10.30 -0.67
N LEU A 92 5.29 10.68 -1.94
CA LEU A 92 6.06 10.15 -3.05
C LEU A 92 6.96 11.23 -3.62
N ASP A 93 8.28 11.04 -3.56
CA ASP A 93 9.27 11.86 -4.25
C ASP A 93 9.91 11.06 -5.37
N LEU A 94 9.92 11.62 -6.59
CA LEU A 94 10.46 10.97 -7.78
C LEU A 94 11.45 11.91 -8.47
N ALA A 95 12.72 11.52 -8.56
CA ALA A 95 13.66 12.22 -9.43
C ALA A 95 13.33 11.93 -10.91
N VAL A 96 14.00 12.62 -11.83
CA VAL A 96 13.75 12.46 -13.28
C VAL A 96 13.94 11.00 -13.70
N GLY A 97 12.90 10.41 -14.29
CA GLY A 97 12.86 9.00 -14.67
C GLY A 97 12.76 8.03 -13.50
N GLY A 98 12.48 8.52 -12.28
CA GLY A 98 12.24 7.68 -11.11
C GLY A 98 10.92 6.93 -11.19
N VAL A 99 10.90 5.76 -10.56
CA VAL A 99 9.84 4.77 -10.73
C VAL A 99 9.45 4.20 -9.38
N ILE A 100 8.16 4.13 -9.12
CA ILE A 100 7.61 3.11 -8.22
C ILE A 100 7.23 1.93 -9.13
N PRO A 101 7.93 0.78 -9.02
CA PRO A 101 7.77 -0.34 -9.94
C PRO A 101 6.38 -0.95 -9.84
N MET A 102 6.07 -1.91 -10.71
CA MET A 102 4.78 -2.60 -10.65
C MET A 102 4.56 -3.21 -9.27
N HIS A 103 3.47 -2.82 -8.62
CA HIS A 103 3.16 -3.24 -7.24
C HIS A 103 1.66 -3.25 -6.97
N THR A 104 1.29 -3.80 -5.82
CA THR A 104 -0.08 -3.83 -5.31
C THR A 104 -0.15 -3.57 -3.81
N HIS A 105 -1.33 -3.11 -3.38
CA HIS A 105 -1.71 -2.91 -1.98
C HIS A 105 -2.85 -3.88 -1.64
N PRO A 106 -2.57 -5.00 -0.94
CA PRO A 106 -3.61 -5.95 -0.53
C PRO A 106 -4.60 -5.37 0.47
N GLY A 107 -4.15 -4.41 1.28
CA GLY A 107 -4.89 -3.89 2.42
C GLY A 107 -5.84 -2.73 2.11
N GLY A 108 -5.74 -2.07 0.95
CA GLY A 108 -6.62 -0.95 0.61
C GLY A 108 -6.42 -0.39 -0.79
N SER A 109 -7.35 0.46 -1.22
CA SER A 109 -7.21 1.26 -2.45
C SER A 109 -6.29 2.46 -2.19
N GLU A 110 -5.64 2.96 -3.22
CA GLU A 110 -4.79 4.16 -3.18
C GLU A 110 -5.41 5.28 -4.03
N LEU A 111 -5.38 6.51 -3.53
CA LEU A 111 -5.70 7.72 -4.28
C LEU A 111 -4.48 8.64 -4.32
N LEU A 112 -3.93 8.85 -5.50
CA LEU A 112 -2.79 9.75 -5.73
C LEU A 112 -3.27 11.14 -6.11
N VAL A 113 -2.59 12.17 -5.58
CA VAL A 113 -2.71 13.57 -5.98
C VAL A 113 -1.32 14.09 -6.35
N VAL A 114 -1.16 14.59 -7.58
CA VAL A 114 0.12 15.20 -8.01
C VAL A 114 0.22 16.62 -7.45
N ILE A 115 1.27 16.89 -6.67
CA ILE A 115 1.53 18.20 -6.08
C ILE A 115 2.51 19.01 -6.94
N GLU A 116 3.50 18.35 -7.54
CA GLU A 116 4.51 18.96 -8.40
C GLU A 116 4.97 18.00 -9.51
N GLY A 117 5.37 18.56 -10.65
CA GLY A 117 5.99 17.80 -11.74
C GLY A 117 4.98 17.09 -12.64
N THR A 118 5.39 15.95 -13.20
CA THR A 118 4.62 15.19 -14.17
C THR A 118 4.86 13.70 -13.97
N ILE A 119 3.78 12.94 -13.73
CA ILE A 119 3.84 11.53 -13.39
C ILE A 119 3.02 10.75 -14.40
N CYS A 120 3.64 9.81 -15.12
CA CYS A 120 2.90 8.78 -15.86
C CYS A 120 2.53 7.69 -14.86
N ALA A 121 1.24 7.49 -14.63
CA ALA A 121 0.75 6.47 -13.71
C ALA A 121 -0.34 5.64 -14.36
N GLY A 122 -0.50 4.40 -13.89
CA GLY A 122 -1.47 3.47 -14.45
C GLY A 122 -1.67 2.23 -13.61
N PHE A 123 -2.79 1.54 -13.84
CA PHE A 123 -3.10 0.23 -13.27
C PHE A 123 -3.59 -0.74 -14.34
N ILE A 124 -3.56 -2.02 -14.00
CA ILE A 124 -4.04 -3.13 -14.82
C ILE A 124 -5.27 -3.72 -14.12
N SER A 125 -6.40 -3.79 -14.82
CA SER A 125 -7.62 -4.41 -14.29
C SER A 125 -7.48 -5.92 -14.18
N SER A 126 -8.38 -6.57 -13.43
CA SER A 126 -8.47 -8.04 -13.38
C SER A 126 -8.81 -8.69 -14.73
N ALA A 127 -9.31 -7.91 -15.70
CA ALA A 127 -9.50 -8.33 -17.09
C ALA A 127 -8.28 -8.06 -17.98
N ASN A 128 -7.13 -7.70 -17.38
CA ASN A 128 -5.88 -7.32 -18.05
C ASN A 128 -5.97 -6.06 -18.93
N THR A 129 -6.99 -5.22 -18.74
CA THR A 129 -7.06 -3.92 -19.43
C THR A 129 -6.13 -2.92 -18.72
N VAL A 130 -5.26 -2.28 -19.49
CA VAL A 130 -4.32 -1.28 -18.98
C VAL A 130 -4.95 0.11 -19.06
N TYR A 131 -4.96 0.81 -17.93
CA TYR A 131 -5.40 2.20 -17.82
C TYR A 131 -4.25 3.05 -17.33
N PHE A 132 -3.72 3.95 -18.16
CA PHE A 132 -2.63 4.84 -17.77
C PHE A 132 -2.78 6.23 -18.38
N LYS A 133 -2.19 7.22 -17.72
CA LYS A 133 -2.18 8.61 -18.18
C LYS A 133 -0.97 9.36 -17.64
N THR A 134 -0.51 10.36 -18.40
CA THR A 134 0.39 11.38 -17.88
C THR A 134 -0.40 12.41 -17.07
N LEU A 135 -0.19 12.40 -15.76
CA LEU A 135 -0.79 13.28 -14.77
C LEU A 135 0.10 14.51 -14.53
N LYS A 136 -0.52 15.67 -14.33
CA LYS A 136 0.12 16.95 -14.00
C LYS A 136 -0.34 17.42 -12.63
N LYS A 137 0.31 18.47 -12.09
CA LYS A 137 -0.08 19.11 -10.84
C LYS A 137 -1.60 19.34 -10.75
N GLY A 138 -2.21 18.84 -9.67
CA GLY A 138 -3.64 18.91 -9.40
C GLY A 138 -4.45 17.73 -9.92
N ASP A 139 -3.91 16.91 -10.83
CA ASP A 139 -4.57 15.68 -11.27
C ASP A 139 -4.57 14.64 -10.15
N ILE A 140 -5.63 13.83 -10.11
CA ILE A 140 -5.79 12.70 -9.21
C ILE A 140 -5.94 11.40 -9.98
N MET A 141 -5.50 10.29 -9.40
CA MET A 141 -5.72 8.96 -9.95
C MET A 141 -6.00 7.94 -8.84
N LEU A 142 -7.05 7.13 -9.04
CA LEU A 142 -7.42 6.01 -8.17
C LEU A 142 -6.72 4.73 -8.64
N PHE A 143 -6.16 3.98 -7.70
CA PHE A 143 -5.69 2.62 -7.88
C PHE A 143 -6.55 1.69 -7.00
N PRO A 144 -7.42 0.86 -7.60
CA PRO A 144 -8.27 -0.05 -6.82
C PRO A 144 -7.47 -1.07 -6.03
N GLN A 145 -7.95 -1.40 -4.83
CA GLN A 145 -7.33 -2.38 -3.93
C GLN A 145 -6.94 -3.67 -4.65
N GLY A 146 -5.72 -4.13 -4.39
CA GLY A 146 -5.21 -5.39 -4.93
C GLY A 146 -4.77 -5.35 -6.41
N LEU A 147 -5.05 -4.28 -7.17
CA LEU A 147 -4.63 -4.21 -8.57
C LEU A 147 -3.18 -3.77 -8.74
N LEU A 148 -2.52 -4.38 -9.72
CA LEU A 148 -1.17 -4.01 -10.13
C LEU A 148 -1.17 -2.61 -10.73
N HIS A 149 -0.29 -1.75 -10.25
CA HIS A 149 -0.16 -0.38 -10.72
C HIS A 149 1.28 0.14 -10.55
N PHE A 150 1.56 1.31 -11.12
CA PHE A 150 2.88 1.91 -11.17
C PHE A 150 2.82 3.43 -11.26
N GLN A 151 3.93 4.09 -10.92
CA GLN A 151 4.14 5.52 -11.14
C GLN A 151 5.56 5.76 -11.69
N ILE A 152 5.67 6.63 -12.70
CA ILE A 152 6.93 7.01 -13.33
C ILE A 152 6.97 8.52 -13.46
N ASN A 153 8.04 9.16 -12.97
CA ASN A 153 8.28 10.56 -13.30
C ASN A 153 8.71 10.67 -14.77
N SER A 154 7.77 11.15 -15.60
CA SER A 154 7.94 11.34 -17.04
C SER A 154 8.22 12.80 -17.41
N GLY A 155 8.39 13.66 -16.41
CA GLY A 155 8.74 15.07 -16.56
C GLY A 155 10.24 15.31 -16.75
N LYS A 156 10.58 16.60 -16.88
CA LYS A 156 11.98 17.07 -16.99
C LYS A 156 12.62 17.44 -15.65
N GLY A 157 11.83 17.51 -14.58
CA GLY A 157 12.26 17.84 -13.23
C GLY A 157 11.78 16.80 -12.21
N ALA A 158 12.05 17.03 -10.93
CA ALA A 158 11.50 16.20 -9.86
C ALA A 158 9.96 16.26 -9.85
N ALA A 159 9.33 15.21 -9.35
CA ALA A 159 7.89 15.14 -9.14
C ALA A 159 7.59 14.77 -7.70
N LEU A 160 6.50 15.33 -7.18
CA LEU A 160 5.98 15.11 -5.84
C LEU A 160 4.51 14.75 -5.93
N ALA A 161 4.13 13.68 -5.24
CA ALA A 161 2.74 13.31 -5.03
C ALA A 161 2.46 13.00 -3.56
N ILE A 162 1.20 13.17 -3.17
CA ILE A 162 0.66 12.63 -1.92
C ILE A 162 -0.32 11.54 -2.30
N VAL A 163 -0.22 10.40 -1.63
CA VAL A 163 -1.10 9.26 -1.82
C VAL A 163 -1.87 9.01 -0.53
N SER A 164 -3.16 8.68 -0.63
CA SER A 164 -4.01 8.33 0.50
C SER A 164 -4.54 6.92 0.31
N PHE A 165 -4.65 6.17 1.40
CA PHE A 165 -5.08 4.77 1.35
C PHE A 165 -6.38 4.58 2.12
N SER A 166 -7.24 3.68 1.65
CA SER A 166 -8.43 3.23 2.37
C SER A 166 -8.11 2.16 3.44
N SER A 167 -6.95 2.27 4.07
CA SER A 167 -6.48 1.37 5.12
C SER A 167 -5.36 2.04 5.92
N PRO A 168 -5.28 1.80 7.24
CA PRO A 168 -4.19 2.30 8.05
C PRO A 168 -2.87 1.53 7.82
N VAL A 169 -2.97 0.33 7.22
CA VAL A 169 -1.85 -0.55 6.85
C VAL A 169 -2.14 -1.13 5.45
N PRO A 170 -1.89 -0.37 4.37
CA PRO A 170 -2.25 -0.81 3.01
C PRO A 170 -1.45 -2.05 2.53
N GLY A 171 -0.32 -2.36 3.18
CA GLY A 171 0.64 -3.35 2.70
C GLY A 171 1.35 -2.90 1.43
N LEU A 172 2.35 -3.64 0.96
CA LEU A 172 3.01 -3.39 -0.31
C LEU A 172 3.59 -4.69 -0.82
N GLN A 173 3.29 -5.06 -2.07
CA GLN A 173 3.95 -6.16 -2.74
C GLN A 173 4.43 -5.70 -4.11
N ILE A 174 5.75 -5.64 -4.29
CA ILE A 174 6.39 -5.33 -5.57
C ILE A 174 6.45 -6.61 -6.39
N THR A 175 5.94 -6.58 -7.63
CA THR A 175 5.82 -7.77 -8.50
C THR A 175 7.18 -8.41 -8.75
N ASP A 176 8.20 -7.60 -9.07
CA ASP A 176 9.54 -8.13 -9.34
C ASP A 176 10.16 -8.79 -8.11
N PHE A 177 9.89 -8.28 -6.91
CA PHE A 177 10.39 -8.89 -5.67
C PHE A 177 9.65 -10.17 -5.33
N ALA A 178 8.35 -10.23 -5.59
CA ALA A 178 7.54 -11.43 -5.41
C ALA A 178 7.96 -12.56 -6.36
N LEU A 179 8.48 -12.23 -7.54
CA LEU A 179 8.96 -13.23 -8.51
C LEU A 179 10.44 -13.57 -8.36
N PHE A 180 11.29 -12.59 -8.02
CA PHE A 180 12.74 -12.73 -8.20
C PHE A 180 13.60 -12.29 -7.00
N ALA A 181 13.06 -11.66 -5.95
CA ALA A 181 13.83 -11.24 -4.77
C ALA A 181 13.53 -12.12 -3.54
N ASN A 182 13.42 -13.44 -3.76
CA ASN A 182 13.11 -14.44 -2.75
C ASN A 182 13.67 -15.81 -3.17
N ASP A 183 13.25 -16.88 -2.50
CA ASP A 183 13.71 -18.25 -2.68
C ASP A 183 12.79 -19.14 -3.54
N LEU A 184 11.75 -18.57 -4.18
CA LEU A 184 10.80 -19.27 -5.05
C LEU A 184 11.56 -20.00 -6.17
N PRO A 185 11.50 -21.34 -6.28
CA PRO A 185 12.33 -22.10 -7.21
C PRO A 185 12.26 -21.60 -8.66
N THR A 186 13.43 -21.48 -9.32
CA THR A 186 13.52 -21.02 -10.71
C THR A 186 12.55 -21.77 -11.64
N GLU A 187 12.38 -23.09 -11.46
CA GLU A 187 11.48 -23.89 -12.29
C GLU A 187 9.99 -23.54 -12.10
N ILE A 188 9.59 -23.12 -10.90
CA ILE A 188 8.21 -22.65 -10.64
C ILE A 188 7.98 -21.30 -11.31
N VAL A 189 8.96 -20.39 -11.22
CA VAL A 189 8.90 -19.11 -11.94
C VAL A 189 8.83 -19.35 -13.44
N ALA A 190 9.64 -20.27 -13.97
CA ALA A 190 9.62 -20.63 -15.39
C ALA A 190 8.25 -21.19 -15.80
N ALA A 191 7.68 -22.10 -15.03
CA ALA A 191 6.37 -22.70 -15.30
C ALA A 191 5.20 -21.71 -15.26
N THR A 192 5.32 -20.63 -14.47
CA THR A 192 4.23 -19.66 -14.25
C THR A 192 4.36 -18.36 -15.05
N THR A 193 5.57 -18.03 -15.52
CA THR A 193 5.86 -16.82 -16.30
C THR A 193 6.25 -17.10 -17.74
N PHE A 194 6.57 -18.36 -18.07
CA PHE A 194 7.10 -18.79 -19.36
C PHE A 194 8.45 -18.16 -19.75
N LEU A 195 9.16 -17.56 -18.78
CA LEU A 195 10.53 -17.07 -18.95
C LEU A 195 11.52 -18.24 -18.92
N ASP A 196 12.62 -18.10 -19.66
CA ASP A 196 13.68 -19.11 -19.61
C ASP A 196 14.44 -19.07 -18.27
N PRO A 197 14.93 -20.23 -17.77
CA PRO A 197 15.64 -20.31 -16.50
C PRO A 197 16.89 -19.42 -16.40
N ALA A 198 17.58 -19.12 -17.50
CA ALA A 198 18.77 -18.29 -17.48
C ALA A 198 18.41 -16.81 -17.24
N THR A 199 17.34 -16.31 -17.88
CA THR A 199 16.77 -14.99 -17.61
C THR A 199 16.30 -14.86 -16.17
N ILE A 200 15.62 -15.88 -15.62
CA ILE A 200 15.15 -15.87 -14.23
C ILE A 200 16.33 -15.79 -13.26
N LYS A 201 17.35 -16.64 -13.43
CA LYS A 201 18.57 -16.60 -12.60
C LYS A 201 19.28 -15.26 -12.68
N LYS A 202 19.31 -14.63 -13.85
CA LYS A 202 19.86 -13.29 -14.02
C LYS A 202 19.06 -12.25 -13.21
N LEU A 203 17.73 -12.26 -13.31
CA LEU A 203 16.87 -11.34 -12.56
C LEU A 203 17.01 -11.53 -11.04
N LYS A 204 17.04 -12.78 -10.58
CA LYS A 204 17.32 -13.12 -9.17
C LYS A 204 18.68 -12.59 -8.72
N GLY A 205 19.72 -12.79 -9.52
CA GLY A 205 21.05 -12.28 -9.22
C GLY A 205 21.13 -10.76 -9.09
N VAL A 206 20.33 -10.02 -9.89
CA VAL A 206 20.24 -8.55 -9.79
C VAL A 206 19.46 -8.11 -8.54
N LEU A 207 18.41 -8.85 -8.18
CA LEU A 207 17.47 -8.46 -7.12
C LEU A 207 17.75 -9.10 -5.75
N GLY A 208 18.75 -9.98 -5.65
CA GLY A 208 19.14 -10.64 -4.41
C GLY A 208 18.34 -11.92 -4.08
N GLY A 209 17.60 -12.47 -5.05
CA GLY A 209 16.93 -13.76 -4.89
C GLY A 209 17.89 -14.95 -4.93
N THR A 210 17.43 -16.10 -4.45
CA THR A 210 18.18 -17.36 -4.39
C THR A 210 17.45 -18.49 -5.13
N ASN A 211 18.13 -19.61 -5.34
CA ASN A 211 17.66 -20.80 -6.10
C ASN A 211 17.51 -20.56 -7.61
#